data_AF-M2RKW2-F1
#
_entry.id   AF-M2RKW2-F1
#
_cell.length_a   1.000
_cell.length_b   1.000
_cell.length_c   1.000
_cell.angle_alpha   90.00
_cell.angle_beta   90.00
_cell.angle_gamma   90.00
#
_symmetry.space_group_name_H-M   'P 1'
#
loop_
_entity.id
_entity.type
_entity.pdbx_description
1 polymer ?
#
loop_
_entity_poly.entity_id
_entity_poly.type
_entity_poly.pdbx_seq_one_letter_code
_entity_poly.pdbx_strand_id
1 'polypeptide(L)'
;MLRFVLFLVVTFAKESLVFTELKNEDGDAVGFTAIEFDMCYYYKNNTSLYFTHDGDMVTVRLYNSSSSCSGVRIEQNLNIHDDALKNYCEDPIRCSVEIKKPPKHIGFHSLVQDDKNCTHRDNTIRAYYTGKCYKCNVGKNYYCNYNEENGYMWENVYQNNKCTSKERVSRTNQWECNVCKNGFMFQCGSMSTTVISIIILLSLVL
;
A
#
# COMPACT_ATOMS: atom_id res chain seq x y z
N MET A 1 -3.83 32.44 -9.21
CA MET A 1 -2.98 31.30 -9.61
C MET A 1 -3.02 30.15 -8.61
N LEU A 2 -2.98 30.38 -7.29
CA LEU A 2 -3.04 29.33 -6.26
C LEU A 2 -4.23 28.35 -6.38
N ARG A 3 -5.43 28.85 -6.71
CA ARG A 3 -6.63 28.01 -6.91
C ARG A 3 -6.54 27.08 -8.14
N PHE A 4 -5.82 27.50 -9.20
CA PHE A 4 -5.58 26.66 -10.37
C PHE A 4 -4.51 25.59 -10.10
N VAL A 5 -3.48 25.93 -9.31
CA VAL A 5 -2.43 24.97 -8.91
C VAL A 5 -3.01 23.87 -8.00
N LEU A 6 -3.88 24.21 -7.05
CA LEU A 6 -4.59 23.23 -6.23
C LEU A 6 -5.51 22.30 -7.04
N PHE A 7 -6.13 22.80 -8.11
CA PHE A 7 -7.01 22.01 -8.99
C PHE A 7 -6.22 21.01 -9.86
N LEU A 8 -5.02 21.38 -10.29
CA LEU A 8 -4.11 20.48 -11.02
C LEU A 8 -3.58 19.35 -10.12
N VAL A 9 -3.18 19.64 -8.87
CA VAL A 9 -2.63 18.61 -7.97
C VAL A 9 -3.65 17.52 -7.62
N VAL A 10 -4.95 17.83 -7.59
CA VAL A 10 -6.01 16.84 -7.29
C VAL A 10 -6.32 15.94 -8.50
N THR A 11 -6.17 16.45 -9.73
CA THR A 11 -6.44 15.71 -10.97
C THR A 11 -5.29 14.79 -11.40
N PHE A 12 -4.07 14.98 -10.86
CA PHE A 12 -2.91 14.11 -11.12
C PHE A 12 -2.66 13.04 -10.04
N ALA A 13 -3.63 12.79 -9.14
CA ALA A 13 -3.50 11.66 -8.25
C ALA A 13 -3.58 10.37 -9.08
N LYS A 14 -2.41 9.77 -9.35
CA LYS A 14 -2.30 8.57 -10.17
C LYS A 14 -3.19 7.47 -9.62
N GLU A 15 -4.01 6.90 -10.49
CA GLU A 15 -4.76 5.70 -10.19
C GLU A 15 -3.79 4.54 -9.98
N SER A 16 -4.25 3.54 -9.23
CA SER A 16 -3.50 2.34 -8.96
C SER A 16 -4.45 1.16 -8.98
N LEU A 17 -3.91 -0.01 -9.29
CA LEU A 17 -4.59 -1.26 -9.05
C LEU A 17 -4.50 -1.58 -7.55
N VAL A 18 -5.63 -1.48 -6.86
CA VAL A 18 -5.72 -1.63 -5.40
C VAL A 18 -6.39 -2.95 -5.05
N PHE A 19 -5.66 -3.79 -4.32
CA PHE A 19 -6.14 -5.02 -3.72
C PHE A 19 -6.39 -4.77 -2.24
N THR A 20 -7.65 -4.80 -1.79
CA THR A 20 -8.00 -4.60 -0.38
C THR A 20 -8.27 -5.93 0.29
N GLU A 21 -7.44 -6.29 1.26
CA GLU A 21 -7.50 -7.58 1.96
C GLU A 21 -8.17 -7.46 3.33
N LEU A 22 -8.04 -6.30 3.97
CA LEU A 22 -8.61 -6.04 5.30
C LEU A 22 -9.40 -4.73 5.28
N LYS A 23 -10.63 -4.79 5.79
CA LYS A 23 -11.56 -3.66 5.86
C LYS A 23 -12.06 -3.42 7.28
N ASN A 24 -12.44 -2.18 7.59
CA ASN A 24 -13.19 -1.87 8.81
C ASN A 24 -14.70 -2.17 8.65
N GLU A 25 -15.50 -1.87 9.68
CA GLU A 25 -16.96 -2.05 9.66
C GLU A 25 -17.66 -1.19 8.61
N ASP A 26 -17.07 -0.06 8.22
CA ASP A 26 -17.59 0.85 7.18
C ASP A 26 -17.20 0.41 5.75
N GLY A 27 -16.42 -0.67 5.61
CA GLY A 27 -15.91 -1.15 4.32
C GLY A 27 -14.65 -0.44 3.81
N ASP A 28 -14.07 0.45 4.62
CA ASP A 28 -12.83 1.14 4.30
C ASP A 28 -11.60 0.25 4.44
N ALA A 29 -10.63 0.42 3.55
CA ALA A 29 -9.36 -0.30 3.59
C ALA A 29 -8.54 -0.02 4.86
N VAL A 30 -8.09 -1.10 5.47
CA VAL A 30 -7.17 -1.14 6.62
C VAL A 30 -5.83 -1.71 6.17
N GLY A 31 -5.85 -2.84 5.46
CA GLY A 31 -4.69 -3.49 4.85
C GLY A 31 -4.96 -3.68 3.36
N PHE A 32 -4.02 -3.22 2.53
CA PHE A 32 -4.18 -3.26 1.07
C PHE A 32 -2.83 -3.29 0.36
N THR A 33 -2.80 -3.86 -0.84
CA THR A 33 -1.70 -3.72 -1.80
C THR A 33 -2.09 -2.70 -2.87
N ALA A 34 -1.15 -1.85 -3.26
CA ALA A 34 -1.36 -0.90 -4.35
C ALA A 34 -0.24 -1.02 -5.38
N ILE A 35 -0.63 -1.18 -6.64
CA ILE A 35 0.27 -1.23 -7.79
C ILE A 35 -0.01 0.01 -8.64
N GLU A 36 0.92 0.95 -8.64
CA GLU A 36 0.88 2.12 -9.52
C GLU A 36 1.10 1.67 -10.96
N PHE A 37 0.27 2.18 -11.86
CA PHE A 37 0.46 1.90 -13.28
C PHE A 37 1.70 2.61 -13.82
N ASP A 38 2.22 2.06 -14.92
CA ASP A 38 3.40 2.55 -15.62
C ASP A 38 4.70 2.56 -14.79
N MET A 39 4.73 1.73 -13.75
CA MET A 39 5.91 1.50 -12.91
C MET A 39 6.46 0.11 -13.14
N CYS A 40 7.79 0.00 -13.17
CA CYS A 40 8.46 -1.29 -13.23
C CYS A 40 8.74 -1.82 -11.82
N TYR A 41 8.09 -2.91 -11.45
CA TYR A 41 8.22 -3.53 -10.15
C TYR A 41 9.22 -4.69 -10.17
N TYR A 42 10.21 -4.67 -9.28
CA TYR A 42 11.05 -5.82 -9.02
C TYR A 42 10.24 -6.96 -8.39
N TYR A 43 10.43 -8.17 -8.91
CA TYR A 43 9.71 -9.38 -8.51
C TYR A 43 10.64 -10.60 -8.36
N LYS A 44 11.61 -10.54 -7.43
CA LYS A 44 12.54 -11.66 -7.06
C LYS A 44 13.38 -12.18 -8.25
N ASN A 45 14.52 -12.83 -7.98
CA ASN A 45 15.27 -13.61 -8.99
C ASN A 45 15.52 -12.86 -10.32
N ASN A 46 15.84 -11.56 -10.26
CA ASN A 46 16.01 -10.71 -11.45
C ASN A 46 14.80 -10.73 -12.40
N THR A 47 13.60 -10.82 -11.85
CA THR A 47 12.33 -10.72 -12.58
C THR A 47 11.68 -9.39 -12.26
N SER A 48 10.89 -8.87 -13.20
CA SER A 48 10.10 -7.66 -12.97
C SER A 48 8.70 -7.76 -13.60
N LEU A 49 7.80 -6.97 -13.03
CA LEU A 49 6.41 -6.85 -13.42
C LEU A 49 6.12 -5.42 -13.83
N TYR A 50 5.33 -5.24 -14.88
CA TYR A 50 4.87 -3.93 -15.34
C TYR A 50 3.36 -3.99 -15.59
N PHE A 51 2.64 -3.01 -15.08
CA PHE A 51 1.19 -2.95 -15.14
C PHE A 51 0.74 -1.71 -15.90
N THR A 52 -0.19 -1.89 -16.84
CA THR A 52 -0.93 -0.79 -17.49
C THR A 52 -2.40 -1.08 -17.45
N HIS A 53 -3.24 -0.08 -17.72
CA HIS A 53 -4.66 -0.30 -17.93
C HIS A 53 -5.23 0.59 -19.03
N ASP A 54 -6.32 0.13 -19.64
CA ASP A 54 -7.19 0.88 -20.53
C ASP A 54 -8.64 0.60 -20.10
N GLY A 55 -9.27 1.59 -19.46
CA GLY A 55 -10.50 1.38 -18.71
C GLY A 55 -10.34 0.28 -17.66
N ASP A 56 -11.20 -0.73 -17.73
CA ASP A 56 -11.22 -1.89 -16.83
C ASP A 56 -10.28 -3.03 -17.27
N MET A 57 -9.57 -2.87 -18.39
CA MET A 57 -8.62 -3.87 -18.86
C MET A 57 -7.24 -3.61 -18.28
N VAL A 58 -6.73 -4.54 -17.49
CA VAL A 58 -5.37 -4.51 -16.92
C VAL A 58 -4.45 -5.40 -17.76
N THR A 59 -3.35 -4.83 -18.24
CA THR A 59 -2.27 -5.58 -18.87
C THR A 59 -1.15 -5.80 -17.87
N VAL A 60 -0.79 -7.06 -17.64
CA VAL A 60 0.33 -7.47 -16.80
C VAL A 60 1.45 -8.01 -17.68
N ARG A 61 2.64 -7.43 -17.58
CA ARG A 61 3.84 -7.87 -18.29
C ARG A 61 4.86 -8.42 -17.30
N LEU A 62 5.32 -9.64 -17.56
CA LEU A 62 6.34 -10.34 -16.79
C LEU A 62 7.63 -10.44 -17.59
N TYR A 63 8.75 -10.04 -16.97
CA TYR A 63 10.09 -10.07 -17.55
C TYR A 63 10.97 -11.03 -16.73
N ASN A 64 11.10 -12.30 -17.15
CA ASN A 64 11.71 -13.40 -16.36
C ASN A 64 13.25 -13.34 -16.19
N SER A 65 13.91 -12.30 -16.68
CA SER A 65 15.38 -12.17 -16.60
C SER A 65 15.84 -10.71 -16.62
N SER A 66 14.95 -9.79 -16.24
CA SER A 66 15.27 -8.39 -16.07
C SER A 66 14.57 -7.84 -14.84
N SER A 67 15.31 -7.16 -13.96
CA SER A 67 14.77 -6.34 -12.86
C SER A 67 14.29 -4.96 -13.31
N SER A 68 14.40 -4.63 -14.61
CA SER A 68 14.18 -3.28 -15.15
C SER A 68 13.16 -3.24 -16.29
N CYS A 69 12.28 -4.26 -16.39
CA CYS A 69 11.22 -4.35 -17.39
C CYS A 69 11.73 -4.20 -18.84
N SER A 70 12.90 -4.79 -19.09
CA SER A 70 13.56 -4.77 -20.39
C SER A 70 13.70 -6.17 -20.97
N GLY A 71 13.73 -6.26 -22.31
CA GLY A 71 13.89 -7.52 -23.04
C GLY A 71 12.58 -8.27 -23.31
N VAL A 72 12.69 -9.60 -23.41
CA VAL A 72 11.56 -10.49 -23.74
C VAL A 72 10.57 -10.53 -22.58
N ARG A 73 9.28 -10.42 -22.90
CA ARG A 73 8.19 -10.42 -21.93
C ARG A 73 7.11 -11.42 -22.27
N ILE A 74 6.42 -11.88 -21.23
CA ILE A 74 5.13 -12.55 -21.32
C ILE A 74 4.08 -11.54 -20.90
N GLU A 75 2.97 -11.47 -21.62
CA GLU A 75 1.88 -10.53 -21.35
C GLU A 75 0.57 -11.27 -21.16
N GLN A 76 -0.23 -10.80 -20.20
CA GLN A 76 -1.60 -11.23 -19.98
C GLN A 76 -2.49 -10.00 -19.86
N ASN A 77 -3.69 -10.09 -20.41
CA ASN A 77 -4.74 -9.08 -20.24
C ASN A 77 -5.85 -9.68 -19.39
N LEU A 78 -6.27 -8.93 -18.37
CA LEU A 78 -7.27 -9.34 -17.38
C LEU A 78 -8.27 -8.20 -17.20
N ASN A 79 -9.55 -8.50 -17.14
CA ASN A 79 -10.54 -7.53 -16.69
C ASN A 79 -10.41 -7.34 -15.18
N ILE A 80 -10.65 -6.13 -14.68
CA ILE A 80 -10.62 -5.83 -13.24
C ILE A 80 -11.56 -6.72 -12.42
N HIS A 81 -12.63 -7.22 -13.05
CA HIS A 81 -13.59 -8.13 -12.46
C HIS A 81 -13.23 -9.63 -12.59
N ASP A 82 -12.12 -9.96 -13.26
CA ASP A 82 -11.67 -11.35 -13.39
C ASP A 82 -11.13 -11.85 -12.05
N ASP A 83 -11.63 -12.99 -11.60
CA ASP A 83 -11.15 -13.65 -10.38
C ASP A 83 -9.65 -14.01 -10.44
N ALA A 84 -9.08 -14.09 -11.64
CA ALA A 84 -7.64 -14.30 -11.83
C ALA A 84 -6.79 -13.19 -11.17
N LEU A 85 -7.28 -11.96 -11.08
CA LEU A 85 -6.58 -10.88 -10.38
C LEU A 85 -6.56 -11.09 -8.86
N LYS A 86 -7.58 -11.73 -8.28
CA LYS A 86 -7.62 -12.01 -6.84
C LYS A 86 -6.55 -13.00 -6.40
N ASN A 87 -5.95 -13.75 -7.34
CA ASN A 87 -4.81 -14.63 -7.07
C ASN A 87 -3.53 -13.87 -6.66
N TYR A 88 -3.49 -12.54 -6.87
CA TYR A 88 -2.41 -11.69 -6.35
C TYR A 88 -2.59 -11.30 -4.88
N CYS A 89 -3.75 -11.62 -4.27
CA CYS A 89 -4.01 -11.39 -2.84
C CYS A 89 -3.65 -12.63 -2.02
N GLU A 90 -3.36 -12.44 -0.73
CA GLU A 90 -3.10 -13.56 0.19
C GLU A 90 -4.36 -14.43 0.41
N ASP A 91 -5.54 -13.80 0.53
CA ASP A 91 -6.85 -14.47 0.60
C ASP A 91 -7.75 -14.00 -0.56
N PRO A 92 -7.81 -14.76 -1.67
CA PRO A 92 -8.62 -14.39 -2.83
C PRO A 92 -10.12 -14.26 -2.53
N ILE A 93 -10.65 -14.92 -1.49
CA ILE A 93 -12.08 -14.92 -1.17
C ILE A 93 -12.48 -13.58 -0.52
N ARG A 94 -11.58 -13.01 0.30
CA ARG A 94 -11.83 -11.77 1.04
C ARG A 94 -11.33 -10.52 0.32
N CYS A 95 -10.51 -10.70 -0.71
CA CYS A 95 -9.92 -9.62 -1.46
C CYS A 95 -10.91 -8.93 -2.40
N SER A 96 -10.91 -7.59 -2.42
CA SER A 96 -11.53 -6.81 -3.48
C SER A 96 -10.48 -6.10 -4.34
N VAL A 97 -10.71 -6.05 -5.65
CA VAL A 97 -9.80 -5.44 -6.62
C VAL A 97 -10.50 -4.27 -7.30
N GLU A 98 -9.87 -3.10 -7.30
CA GLU A 98 -10.43 -1.88 -7.88
C GLU A 98 -9.31 -1.03 -8.49
N ILE A 99 -9.62 -0.31 -9.57
CA ILE A 99 -8.77 0.78 -10.08
C ILE A 99 -9.20 2.06 -9.39
N LYS A 100 -8.36 2.57 -8.49
CA LYS A 100 -8.66 3.80 -7.74
C LYS A 100 -7.40 4.43 -7.18
N LYS A 101 -7.55 5.64 -6.64
CA LYS A 101 -6.52 6.25 -5.81
C LYS A 101 -6.27 5.38 -4.57
N PRO A 102 -5.01 5.03 -4.25
CA PRO A 102 -4.72 4.24 -3.06
C PRO A 102 -5.13 5.00 -1.78
N PRO A 103 -5.68 4.30 -0.78
CA PRO A 103 -5.95 4.89 0.53
C PRO A 103 -4.71 5.51 1.16
N LYS A 104 -4.91 6.52 2.01
CA LYS A 104 -3.82 7.04 2.86
C LYS A 104 -3.41 5.95 3.85
N HIS A 105 -2.11 5.70 3.93
CA HIS A 105 -1.52 4.71 4.82
C HIS A 105 -0.61 5.37 5.87
N ILE A 106 -0.22 4.60 6.88
CA ILE A 106 0.69 4.99 7.95
C ILE A 106 1.98 4.16 7.96
N GLY A 107 2.06 3.15 7.10
CA GLY A 107 3.26 2.35 6.90
C GLY A 107 3.01 1.26 5.87
N PHE A 108 4.08 0.58 5.49
CA PHE A 108 4.06 -0.54 4.58
C PHE A 108 5.24 -1.48 4.82
N HIS A 109 5.15 -2.68 4.27
CA HIS A 109 6.32 -3.52 4.02
C HIS A 109 6.30 -4.06 2.60
N SER A 110 7.47 -4.42 2.06
CA SER A 110 7.54 -5.12 0.77
C SER A 110 6.92 -6.52 0.89
N LEU A 111 6.29 -6.99 -0.18
CA LEU A 111 5.76 -8.36 -0.31
C LEU A 111 6.78 -9.33 -0.90
N VAL A 112 7.79 -8.78 -1.59
CA VAL A 112 8.80 -9.56 -2.27
C VAL A 112 10.13 -9.39 -1.56
N GLN A 113 10.85 -10.50 -1.43
CA GLN A 113 12.20 -10.53 -0.90
C GLN A 113 13.19 -9.96 -1.94
N ASP A 114 13.93 -8.95 -1.52
CA ASP A 114 15.04 -8.32 -2.23
C ASP A 114 16.39 -8.85 -1.69
N ASP A 115 17.48 -8.20 -2.08
CA ASP A 115 18.79 -8.41 -1.46
C ASP A 115 18.84 -7.92 0.00
N LYS A 116 19.92 -8.28 0.71
CA LYS A 116 20.13 -7.96 2.13
C LYS A 116 20.10 -6.46 2.46
N ASN A 117 20.23 -5.59 1.48
CA ASN A 117 20.26 -4.14 1.63
C ASN A 117 19.01 -3.47 1.07
N CYS A 118 18.06 -4.23 0.53
CA CYS A 118 16.84 -3.74 -0.10
C CYS A 118 17.15 -2.68 -1.20
N THR A 119 18.06 -2.98 -2.13
CA THR A 119 18.46 -2.04 -3.20
C THR A 119 17.31 -1.63 -4.13
N HIS A 120 16.27 -2.45 -4.23
CA HIS A 120 15.04 -2.23 -4.98
C HIS A 120 13.88 -1.76 -4.07
N ARG A 121 14.18 -1.18 -2.90
CA ARG A 121 13.16 -0.74 -1.94
C ARG A 121 12.08 0.14 -2.54
N ASP A 122 12.41 0.95 -3.56
CA ASP A 122 11.52 1.95 -4.17
C ASP A 122 10.63 1.37 -5.27
N ASN A 123 10.92 0.16 -5.74
CA ASN A 123 10.21 -0.49 -6.84
C ASN A 123 9.78 -1.93 -6.51
N THR A 124 9.53 -2.27 -5.25
CA THR A 124 8.89 -3.53 -4.85
C THR A 124 7.37 -3.36 -4.74
N ILE A 125 6.61 -4.44 -4.97
CA ILE A 125 5.20 -4.51 -4.56
C ILE A 125 5.14 -4.52 -3.02
N ARG A 126 4.19 -3.79 -2.43
CA ARG A 126 4.11 -3.53 -0.98
C ARG A 126 2.70 -3.74 -0.45
N ALA A 127 2.61 -4.24 0.78
CA ALA A 127 1.40 -4.22 1.59
C ALA A 127 1.41 -2.98 2.49
N TYR A 128 0.35 -2.19 2.40
CA TYR A 128 0.15 -0.92 3.08
C TYR A 128 -0.90 -1.06 4.18
N TYR A 129 -0.71 -0.30 5.26
CA TYR A 129 -1.57 -0.34 6.44
C TYR A 129 -2.07 1.06 6.81
N THR A 130 -3.35 1.17 7.21
CA THR A 130 -3.96 2.41 7.69
C THR A 130 -4.15 2.39 9.20
N GLY A 131 -4.34 3.57 9.80
CA GLY A 131 -4.60 3.70 11.23
C GLY A 131 -6.07 3.50 11.63
N LYS A 132 -6.91 2.99 10.72
CA LYS A 132 -8.35 2.81 10.97
C LYS A 132 -8.59 1.67 11.96
N CYS A 133 -9.63 1.82 12.76
CA CYS A 133 -10.12 0.80 13.69
C CYS A 133 -10.84 -0.30 12.90
N TYR A 134 -10.58 -1.58 13.19
CA TYR A 134 -11.21 -2.73 12.54
C TYR A 134 -11.45 -3.89 13.50
N LYS A 135 -12.34 -4.80 13.15
CA LYS A 135 -12.61 -6.00 13.96
C LYS A 135 -11.54 -7.06 13.68
N CYS A 136 -10.67 -7.33 14.65
CA CYS A 136 -9.54 -8.27 14.50
C CYS A 136 -9.80 -9.66 15.10
N ASN A 137 -10.80 -9.80 15.97
CA ASN A 137 -11.21 -11.12 16.47
C ASN A 137 -12.75 -11.24 16.44
N VAL A 138 -13.24 -11.95 15.43
CA VAL A 138 -14.68 -12.15 15.19
C VAL A 138 -15.36 -12.89 16.35
N GLY A 139 -14.64 -13.79 17.03
CA GLY A 139 -15.19 -14.60 18.13
C GLY A 139 -15.18 -13.93 19.50
N LYS A 140 -14.46 -12.82 19.69
CA LYS A 140 -14.31 -12.15 21.00
C LYS A 140 -14.69 -10.67 20.99
N ASN A 141 -15.24 -10.15 19.90
CA ASN A 141 -15.57 -8.73 19.72
C ASN A 141 -14.40 -7.78 20.06
N TYR A 142 -13.19 -8.16 19.64
CA TYR A 142 -12.03 -7.28 19.74
C TYR A 142 -11.85 -6.45 18.49
N TYR A 143 -11.43 -5.21 18.72
CA TYR A 143 -11.10 -4.23 17.70
C TYR A 143 -9.61 -3.95 17.76
N CYS A 144 -9.03 -3.66 16.61
CA CYS A 144 -7.62 -3.35 16.49
C CYS A 144 -7.41 -2.11 15.63
N ASN A 145 -6.24 -1.49 15.77
CA ASN A 145 -5.72 -0.56 14.78
C ASN A 145 -4.20 -0.68 14.68
N TYR A 146 -3.65 -0.25 13.55
CA TYR A 146 -2.22 0.00 13.43
C TYR A 146 -1.90 1.43 13.86
N ASN A 147 -0.74 1.61 14.48
CA ASN A 147 -0.25 2.92 14.89
C ASN A 147 1.28 2.96 14.85
N GLU A 148 1.81 4.01 14.23
CA GLU A 148 3.23 4.35 14.32
C GLU A 148 3.48 5.12 15.62
N GLU A 149 4.45 4.66 16.41
CA GLU A 149 4.94 5.37 17.59
C GLU A 149 6.40 4.98 17.88
N ASN A 150 7.24 6.00 18.09
CA ASN A 150 8.65 5.86 18.44
C ASN A 150 9.47 5.05 17.43
N GLY A 151 9.16 5.16 16.13
CA GLY A 151 9.89 4.43 15.09
C GLY A 151 9.53 2.94 15.01
N TYR A 152 8.37 2.55 15.55
CA TYR A 152 7.83 1.21 15.41
C TYR A 152 6.38 1.27 14.94
N MET A 153 5.98 0.28 14.14
CA MET A 153 4.57 0.00 13.89
C MET A 153 4.04 -0.96 14.93
N TRP A 154 2.93 -0.58 15.53
CA TRP A 154 2.25 -1.34 16.55
C TRP A 154 0.86 -1.71 16.09
N GLU A 155 0.41 -2.90 16.48
CA GLU A 155 -1.00 -3.26 16.47
C GLU A 155 -1.52 -3.13 17.91
N ASN A 156 -2.53 -2.28 18.10
CA ASN A 156 -3.21 -2.12 19.37
C ASN A 156 -4.52 -2.91 19.35
N VAL A 157 -4.92 -3.45 20.51
CA VAL A 157 -6.19 -4.17 20.68
C VAL A 157 -7.07 -3.44 21.69
N TYR A 158 -8.38 -3.44 21.44
CA TYR A 158 -9.41 -2.72 22.18
C TYR A 158 -10.66 -3.60 22.35
N GLN A 159 -11.39 -3.39 23.45
CA GLN A 159 -12.67 -4.06 23.74
C GLN A 159 -13.89 -3.40 23.07
N ASN A 160 -13.71 -2.31 22.34
CA ASN A 160 -14.78 -1.59 21.66
C ASN A 160 -14.27 -0.97 20.34
N ASN A 161 -15.20 -0.52 19.50
CA ASN A 161 -14.92 0.00 18.16
C ASN A 161 -14.43 1.46 18.11
N LYS A 162 -14.20 2.11 19.26
CA LYS A 162 -13.71 3.49 19.29
C LYS A 162 -12.20 3.58 19.09
N CYS A 163 -11.47 2.49 19.38
CA CYS A 163 -10.01 2.40 19.31
C CYS A 163 -9.28 3.60 19.96
N THR A 164 -9.75 4.06 21.13
CA THR A 164 -9.11 5.16 21.84
C THR A 164 -7.97 4.67 22.73
N SER A 165 -6.86 5.41 22.79
CA SER A 165 -5.66 5.00 23.55
C SER A 165 -5.91 4.65 25.02
N LYS A 166 -6.92 5.27 25.65
CA LYS A 166 -7.33 5.02 27.04
C LYS A 166 -8.00 3.64 27.25
N GLU A 167 -8.55 3.07 26.18
CA GLU A 167 -9.30 1.80 26.21
C GLU A 167 -8.48 0.63 25.61
N ARG A 168 -7.18 0.85 25.36
CA ARG A 168 -6.27 -0.16 24.83
C ARG A 168 -6.03 -1.25 25.87
N VAL A 169 -6.31 -2.50 25.49
CA VAL A 169 -6.12 -3.67 26.36
C VAL A 169 -4.81 -4.39 26.10
N SER A 170 -4.28 -4.32 24.88
CA SER A 170 -2.95 -4.85 24.57
C SER A 170 -2.32 -4.13 23.38
N ARG A 171 -1.02 -4.37 23.22
CA ARG A 171 -0.21 -3.80 22.16
C ARG A 171 0.87 -4.79 21.75
N THR A 172 1.01 -5.02 20.46
CA THR A 172 2.02 -5.91 19.88
C THR A 172 2.86 -5.14 18.88
N ASN A 173 4.19 -5.29 18.96
CA ASN A 173 5.09 -4.74 17.97
C ASN A 173 4.99 -5.57 16.69
N GLN A 174 4.73 -4.91 15.56
CA GLN A 174 4.64 -5.57 14.26
C GLN A 174 5.96 -5.44 13.50
N TRP A 175 6.53 -4.22 13.43
CA TRP A 175 7.85 -4.00 12.85
C TRP A 175 8.51 -2.72 13.34
N GLU A 176 9.85 -2.68 13.22
CA GLU A 176 10.65 -1.47 13.31
C GLU A 176 10.59 -0.69 12.00
N CYS A 177 10.51 0.62 12.06
CA CYS A 177 10.36 1.48 10.88
C CYS A 177 11.71 1.75 10.20
N ASN A 178 11.69 1.88 8.88
CA ASN A 178 12.83 2.23 8.02
C ASN A 178 14.00 1.24 8.07
N VAL A 179 13.69 -0.05 8.21
CA VAL A 179 14.70 -1.11 8.24
C VAL A 179 14.53 -2.08 7.08
N CYS A 180 15.64 -2.54 6.53
CA CYS A 180 15.68 -3.72 5.68
C CYS A 180 16.00 -4.92 6.55
N LYS A 181 15.07 -5.88 6.67
CA LYS A 181 15.25 -7.10 7.46
C LYS A 181 14.97 -8.31 6.59
N ASN A 182 15.98 -9.18 6.44
CA ASN A 182 15.91 -10.40 5.62
C ASN A 182 15.50 -10.14 4.16
N GLY A 183 15.84 -8.97 3.61
CA GLY A 183 15.46 -8.56 2.25
C GLY A 183 14.03 -8.02 2.13
N PHE A 184 13.34 -7.76 3.24
CA PHE A 184 12.06 -7.06 3.25
C PHE A 184 12.25 -5.66 3.82
N MET A 185 11.75 -4.66 3.09
CA MET A 185 11.76 -3.28 3.53
C MET A 185 10.52 -3.02 4.40
N PHE A 186 10.72 -2.46 5.59
CA PHE A 186 9.65 -2.02 6.49
C PHE A 186 9.73 -0.52 6.67
N GLN A 187 8.63 0.20 6.46
CA GLN A 187 8.58 1.65 6.53
C GLN A 187 7.32 2.12 7.26
N CYS A 188 7.46 3.23 7.97
CA CYS A 188 6.34 3.93 8.59
C CYS A 188 6.29 5.38 8.11
N GLY A 189 5.12 5.99 8.25
CA GLY A 189 4.78 7.30 7.70
C GLY A 189 4.24 7.21 6.27
N SER A 190 3.09 7.86 6.03
CA SER A 190 2.84 8.46 4.72
C SER A 190 3.62 9.78 4.64
N MET A 191 3.91 10.27 3.42
CA MET A 191 4.54 11.58 3.21
C MET A 191 3.96 12.60 4.20
N SER A 192 4.83 13.09 5.07
CA SER A 192 4.51 14.05 6.11
C SER A 192 3.73 15.22 5.50
N THR A 193 2.61 15.57 6.13
CA THR A 193 1.85 16.80 5.84
C THR A 193 2.72 18.06 5.82
N THR A 194 3.91 17.99 6.41
CA THR A 194 4.99 18.99 6.33
C THR A 194 5.40 19.34 4.89
N VAL A 195 5.38 18.38 3.94
CA VAL A 195 5.70 18.67 2.52
C VAL A 195 4.61 19.54 1.89
N ILE A 196 3.34 19.32 2.24
CA ILE A 196 2.22 20.15 1.79
C ILE A 196 2.31 21.56 2.38
N SER A 197 2.67 21.68 3.67
CA SER A 197 2.86 22.99 4.33
C SER A 197 3.99 23.81 3.70
N ILE A 198 5.11 23.18 3.32
CA ILE A 198 6.25 23.85 2.66
C ILE A 198 5.87 24.32 1.25
N ILE A 199 5.11 23.53 0.49
CA ILE A 199 4.62 23.92 -0.85
C ILE A 199 3.63 25.09 -0.75
N ILE A 200 2.77 25.11 0.28
CA ILE A 200 1.84 26.23 0.55
C ILE A 200 2.61 27.49 0.96
N LEU A 201 3.65 27.37 1.78
CA LEU A 201 4.51 28.50 2.17
C LEU A 201 5.29 29.07 0.98
N LEU A 202 5.88 28.22 0.14
CA LEU A 202 6.59 28.66 -1.07
C LEU A 202 5.67 29.35 -2.09
N SER A 203 4.41 28.93 -2.18
CA SER A 203 3.40 29.56 -3.05
C SER A 203 2.73 30.81 -2.47
N LEU A 204 3.04 31.17 -1.23
CA LEU A 204 2.70 32.46 -0.61
C LEU A 204 3.86 33.48 -0.68
N VAL A 205 5.09 33.01 -0.96
CA VAL A 205 6.31 33.82 -1.03
C VAL A 205 6.74 34.11 -2.48
N LEU A 206 6.25 33.33 -3.45
CA LEU A 206 6.33 33.57 -4.90
C LEU A 206 5.03 34.20 -5.42
#